data_AF-A0A929BNG0-F1
#
_entry.id   AF-A0A929BNG0-F1
#
_cell.length_a   1.000
_cell.length_b   1.000
_cell.length_c   1.000
_cell.angle_alpha   90.00
_cell.angle_beta   90.00
_cell.angle_gamma   90.00
#
_symmetry.space_group_name_H-M   'P 1'
#
loop_
_entity.id
_entity.type
_entity.pdbx_description
1 polymer ?
#
loop_
_entity_poly.entity_id
_entity_poly.type
_entity_poly.pdbx_seq_one_letter_code
_entity_poly.pdbx_strand_id
1 'polypeptide(L)'
;TPGLYDKLIEHIDVHRWYLGEQKEQEILFSEAVLSWYDNFYLPLVELIRAHNILEEFPGRTESDLYVWILEHQSYLERTYEVDIPVEEAIDHFTEEKGEESSKKSGRSDSDKQNK
;
A
#
# COMPACT_ATOMS: atom_id res chain seq x y z
N THR A 1 5.11 11.84 4.68
CA THR A 1 3.92 12.25 5.47
C THR A 1 4.16 11.83 6.91
N PRO A 2 3.82 12.62 7.94
CA PRO A 2 3.94 12.15 9.33
C PRO A 2 3.09 10.87 9.51
N GLY A 3 3.63 9.84 10.18
CA GLY A 3 2.87 8.64 10.60
C GLY A 3 3.07 7.36 9.76
N LEU A 4 3.63 7.41 8.55
CA LEU A 4 3.84 6.19 7.75
C LEU A 4 4.94 5.30 8.32
N TYR A 5 5.95 5.90 8.96
CA TYR A 5 6.96 5.14 9.69
C TYR A 5 6.34 4.34 10.84
N ASP A 6 5.44 4.95 11.61
CA ASP A 6 4.78 4.27 12.73
C ASP A 6 3.92 3.10 12.25
N LYS A 7 3.31 3.22 11.06
CA LYS A 7 2.58 2.11 10.42
C LYS A 7 3.47 0.94 10.03
N LEU A 8 4.67 1.21 9.51
CA LEU A 8 5.63 0.14 9.25
C LEU A 8 6.02 -0.59 10.54
N ILE A 9 6.25 0.16 11.62
CA ILE A 9 6.56 -0.44 12.94
C ILE A 9 5.38 -1.29 13.43
N GLU A 10 4.14 -0.81 13.30
CA GLU A 10 2.93 -1.59 13.64
C GLU A 10 2.88 -2.92 12.87
N HIS A 11 3.17 -2.91 11.56
CA HIS A 11 3.18 -4.13 10.75
C HIS A 11 4.29 -5.10 11.18
N ILE A 12 5.48 -4.58 11.50
CA ILE A 12 6.60 -5.39 12.00
C ILE A 12 6.27 -6.00 13.36
N ASP A 13 5.62 -5.26 14.25
CA ASP A 13 5.25 -5.76 15.59
C ASP A 13 4.16 -6.84 15.51
N VAL A 14 3.18 -6.69 14.62
CA VAL A 14 2.18 -7.74 14.36
C VAL A 14 2.84 -9.01 13.81
N HIS A 15 3.75 -8.85 12.83
CA HIS A 15 4.52 -9.98 12.29
C HIS A 15 5.39 -10.66 13.35
N ARG A 16 6.06 -9.85 14.19
CA ARG A 16 6.88 -10.33 15.31
C ARG A 16 6.05 -11.19 16.28
N TRP A 17 4.86 -10.73 16.64
CA TRP A 17 3.95 -11.47 17.50
C TRP A 17 3.54 -12.80 16.87
N TYR A 18 3.11 -12.79 15.61
CA TYR A 18 2.72 -14.00 14.88
C TYR A 18 3.87 -15.02 14.78
N LEU A 19 5.08 -14.57 14.43
CA LEU A 19 6.26 -15.43 14.41
C LEU A 19 6.58 -16.03 15.78
N GLY A 20 6.38 -15.26 16.85
CA GLY A 20 6.58 -15.74 18.22
C GLY A 20 5.59 -16.83 18.61
N GLU A 21 4.32 -16.66 18.24
CA GLU A 21 3.29 -17.70 18.42
C GLU A 21 3.65 -18.97 17.65
N GLN A 22 4.09 -18.87 16.39
CA GLN A 22 4.47 -20.02 15.57
C GLN A 22 5.70 -20.77 16.11
N LYS A 23 6.68 -20.04 16.65
CA LYS A 23 7.95 -20.60 17.14
C LYS A 23 7.93 -20.90 18.64
N GLU A 24 6.79 -20.67 19.30
CA GLU A 24 6.58 -20.77 20.75
C GLU A 24 7.67 -20.07 21.58
N GLN A 25 8.15 -18.92 21.10
CA GLN A 25 9.23 -18.17 21.74
C GLN A 25 9.17 -16.67 21.44
N GLU A 26 9.81 -15.87 22.29
CA GLU A 26 9.97 -14.44 21.99
C GLU A 26 10.94 -14.24 20.83
N ILE A 27 10.53 -13.46 19.83
CA ILE A 27 11.35 -13.10 18.68
C ILE A 27 11.99 -11.74 18.93
N LEU A 28 13.24 -11.52 18.54
CA LEU A 28 13.87 -10.20 18.61
C LEU A 28 13.26 -9.28 17.55
N PHE A 29 13.12 -7.99 17.88
CA PHE A 29 12.62 -7.01 16.90
C PHE A 29 13.43 -7.01 15.60
N SER A 30 14.76 -7.08 15.68
CA SER A 30 15.62 -7.14 14.50
C SER A 30 15.41 -8.38 13.64
N GLU A 31 15.09 -9.53 14.26
CA GLU A 31 14.77 -10.76 13.52
C GLU A 31 13.43 -10.62 12.81
N ALA A 32 12.43 -10.04 13.48
CA ALA A 32 11.14 -9.76 12.88
C ALA A 32 11.25 -8.79 11.71
N VAL A 33 12.07 -7.73 11.82
CA VAL A 33 12.34 -6.80 10.73
C VAL A 33 12.91 -7.51 9.51
N LEU A 34 13.91 -8.38 9.68
CA LEU A 34 14.52 -9.12 8.56
C LEU A 34 13.50 -10.05 7.90
N SER A 35 12.76 -10.82 8.70
CA SER A 35 11.73 -11.70 8.17
C SER A 35 10.61 -10.92 7.47
N TRP A 36 10.13 -9.82 8.05
CA TRP A 36 9.12 -8.97 7.44
C TRP A 36 9.62 -8.35 6.14
N TYR A 37 10.89 -7.93 6.10
CA TYR A 37 11.50 -7.37 4.90
C TYR A 37 11.49 -8.37 3.75
N ASP A 38 11.94 -9.60 3.99
CA ASP A 38 12.06 -10.63 2.96
C ASP A 38 10.70 -11.18 2.49
N ASN A 39 9.72 -11.30 3.40
CA ASN A 39 8.47 -12.03 3.12
C ASN A 39 7.28 -11.13 2.77
N PHE A 40 7.31 -9.85 3.14
CA PHE A 40 6.19 -8.93 2.92
C PHE A 40 6.61 -7.65 2.21
N TYR A 41 7.62 -6.95 2.74
CA TYR A 41 8.02 -5.67 2.18
C TYR A 41 8.60 -5.79 0.78
N LEU A 42 9.64 -6.62 0.62
CA LEU A 42 10.35 -6.76 -0.64
C LEU A 42 9.44 -7.30 -1.76
N PRO A 43 8.64 -8.38 -1.57
CA PRO A 43 7.76 -8.88 -2.61
C PRO A 43 6.76 -7.82 -3.11
N LEU A 44 6.14 -7.05 -2.21
CA LEU A 44 5.21 -6.00 -2.60
C LEU A 44 5.91 -4.83 -3.29
N VAL A 45 7.09 -4.43 -2.82
CA VAL A 45 7.90 -3.40 -3.49
C VAL A 45 8.34 -3.84 -4.89
N GLU A 46 8.66 -5.11 -5.09
CA GLU A 46 8.97 -5.65 -6.41
C GLU A 46 7.77 -5.58 -7.35
N LEU A 47 6.55 -5.86 -6.87
CA LEU A 47 5.32 -5.66 -7.63
C LEU A 47 5.10 -4.19 -7.98
N ILE A 48 5.25 -3.28 -7.01
CA ILE A 48 5.15 -1.83 -7.24
C ILE A 48 6.10 -1.36 -8.34
N ARG A 49 7.35 -1.87 -8.33
CA ARG A 49 8.36 -1.59 -9.37
C ARG A 49 7.97 -2.18 -10.71
N ALA A 50 7.53 -3.44 -10.75
CA ALA A 50 7.15 -4.14 -11.98
C ALA A 50 5.98 -3.46 -12.70
N HIS A 51 5.03 -2.93 -11.93
CA HIS A 51 3.86 -2.19 -12.43
C HIS A 51 4.14 -0.70 -12.65
N ASN A 52 5.36 -0.22 -12.34
CA ASN A 52 5.81 1.16 -12.52
C ASN A 52 4.91 2.21 -11.83
N ILE A 53 4.23 1.83 -10.74
CA ILE A 53 3.20 2.62 -10.07
C ILE A 53 3.76 3.94 -9.54
N LEU A 54 5.04 3.94 -9.14
CA LEU A 54 5.69 5.10 -8.53
C LEU A 54 5.70 6.34 -9.44
N GLU A 55 5.65 6.17 -10.77
CA GLU A 55 5.60 7.29 -11.71
C GLU A 55 4.33 8.16 -11.54
N GLU A 56 3.25 7.59 -11.05
CA GLU A 56 1.99 8.30 -10.80
C GLU A 56 2.01 9.10 -9.48
N PHE A 57 3.02 8.90 -8.62
CA PHE A 57 3.10 9.47 -7.28
C PHE A 57 4.38 10.28 -7.07
N PRO A 58 4.51 11.47 -7.69
CA PRO A 58 5.70 12.29 -7.58
C PRO A 58 5.98 12.70 -6.13
N GLY A 59 7.24 12.55 -5.71
CA GLY A 59 7.68 12.87 -4.35
C GLY A 59 7.30 11.83 -3.29
N ARG A 60 6.83 10.65 -3.72
CA ARG A 60 6.59 9.49 -2.86
C ARG A 60 7.66 8.43 -3.05
N THR A 61 7.74 7.55 -2.06
CA THR A 61 8.64 6.41 -2.03
C THR A 61 7.87 5.11 -2.14
N GLU A 62 8.57 4.04 -2.47
CA GLU A 62 8.02 2.68 -2.47
C GLU A 62 7.47 2.30 -1.10
N SER A 63 8.09 2.76 -0.01
CA SER A 63 7.59 2.56 1.34
C SER A 63 6.25 3.28 1.60
N ASP A 64 6.06 4.46 1.02
CA ASP A 64 4.77 5.16 1.11
C ASP A 64 3.69 4.37 0.37
N LEU A 65 3.99 3.87 -0.85
CA LEU A 65 3.06 3.07 -1.64
C LEU A 65 2.75 1.72 -0.98
N TYR A 66 3.75 1.07 -0.38
CA TYR A 66 3.58 -0.16 0.37
C TYR A 66 2.48 -0.01 1.44
N VAL A 67 2.56 1.07 2.24
CA VAL A 67 1.55 1.30 3.30
C VAL A 67 0.18 1.58 2.69
N TRP A 68 0.10 2.43 1.67
CA TRP A 68 -1.18 2.79 1.06
C TRP A 68 -1.88 1.61 0.38
N ILE A 69 -1.14 0.74 -0.30
CA ILE A 69 -1.70 -0.46 -0.93
C ILE A 69 -2.26 -1.41 0.14
N LEU A 70 -1.57 -1.61 1.26
CA LEU A 70 -2.07 -2.46 2.35
C LEU A 70 -3.29 -1.84 3.06
N GLU A 71 -3.30 -0.52 3.25
CA GLU A 71 -4.49 0.17 3.78
C GLU A 71 -5.68 0.05 2.83
N HIS A 72 -5.43 0.13 1.52
CA HIS A 72 -6.44 -0.05 0.49
C HIS A 72 -6.96 -1.48 0.44
N GLN A 73 -6.08 -2.48 0.49
CA GLN A 73 -6.44 -3.89 0.61
C GLN A 73 -7.34 -4.12 1.82
N SER A 74 -6.93 -3.64 3.00
CA SER A 74 -7.73 -3.71 4.22
C SER A 74 -9.09 -3.00 4.11
N TYR A 75 -9.17 -1.93 3.32
CA TYR A 75 -10.43 -1.24 3.03
C TYR A 75 -11.35 -2.08 2.14
N LEU A 76 -10.82 -2.69 1.08
CA LEU A 76 -11.57 -3.58 0.19
C LEU A 76 -12.09 -4.81 0.94
N GLU A 77 -11.24 -5.44 1.74
CA GLU A 77 -11.62 -6.62 2.55
C GLU A 77 -12.79 -6.32 3.48
N ARG A 78 -12.76 -5.16 4.17
CA ARG A 78 -13.85 -4.73 5.05
C ARG A 78 -15.12 -4.35 4.29
N THR A 79 -14.97 -3.86 3.07
CA THR A 79 -16.11 -3.40 2.25
C THR A 79 -16.84 -4.58 1.63
N TYR A 80 -16.10 -5.58 1.16
CA TYR A 80 -16.64 -6.76 0.47
C TYR A 80 -16.79 -7.98 1.37
N GLU A 81 -16.29 -7.93 2.61
CA GLU A 81 -16.30 -9.03 3.59
C GLU A 81 -15.64 -10.31 3.06
N VAL A 82 -14.57 -10.16 2.26
CA VAL A 82 -13.78 -11.25 1.68
C VAL A 82 -12.29 -10.94 1.81
N ASP A 83 -11.46 -11.97 1.79
CA ASP A 83 -10.00 -11.80 1.70
C ASP A 83 -9.63 -11.35 0.27
N ILE A 84 -8.82 -10.30 0.15
CA ILE A 84 -8.42 -9.72 -1.14
C ILE A 84 -6.92 -9.98 -1.34
N PRO A 85 -6.49 -10.62 -2.44
CA PRO A 85 -5.08 -10.73 -2.79
C PRO A 85 -4.44 -9.35 -2.97
N VAL A 86 -3.17 -9.20 -2.62
CA VAL A 86 -2.49 -7.90 -2.69
C VAL A 86 -2.38 -7.39 -4.12
N GLU A 87 -2.24 -8.29 -5.10
CA GLU A 87 -2.22 -7.95 -6.53
C GLU A 87 -3.55 -7.34 -6.99
N GLU A 88 -4.68 -7.87 -6.52
CA GLU A 88 -6.00 -7.31 -6.82
C GLU A 88 -6.17 -5.92 -6.19
N ALA A 89 -5.64 -5.73 -4.98
CA ALA A 89 -5.61 -4.42 -4.33
C ALA A 89 -4.74 -3.41 -5.11
N ILE A 90 -3.61 -3.84 -5.68
CA ILE A 90 -2.76 -3.02 -6.55
C ILE A 90 -3.53 -2.59 -7.79
N ASP A 91 -4.15 -3.54 -8.49
CA ASP A 91 -4.89 -3.27 -9.72
C ASP A 91 -6.02 -2.26 -9.43
N HIS A 92 -6.84 -2.49 -8.40
CA HIS A 92 -7.89 -1.56 -8.00
C HIS A 92 -7.33 -0.19 -7.59
N PHE A 93 -6.20 -0.16 -6.86
CA PHE A 93 -5.59 1.09 -6.42
C PHE A 93 -5.13 1.96 -7.60
N THR A 94 -4.64 1.34 -8.67
CA THR A 94 -4.25 2.05 -9.91
C THR A 94 -5.45 2.46 -10.77
N GLU A 95 -6.47 1.61 -10.89
CA GLU A 95 -7.69 1.91 -11.66
C GLU A 95 -8.48 3.09 -11.08
N GLU A 96 -8.65 3.14 -9.76
CA GLU A 96 -9.36 4.24 -9.08
C GLU A 96 -8.69 5.60 -9.37
N LYS A 97 -7.36 5.64 -9.45
CA LYS A 97 -6.62 6.87 -9.77
C LYS A 97 -6.72 7.25 -11.25
N GLY A 98 -6.78 6.28 -12.15
CA GLY A 98 -7.11 6.50 -13.57
C GLY A 98 -8.50 7.14 -13.75
N GLU A 99 -9.48 6.76 -12.93
CA GLU A 99 -10.81 7.38 -12.94
C GLU A 99 -10.83 8.79 -12.36
N GLU A 100 -10.08 9.07 -11.28
CA GLU A 100 -10.01 10.40 -10.69
C GLU A 100 -9.28 11.41 -11.61
N SER A 101 -8.25 10.97 -12.31
CA SER A 101 -7.48 11.78 -13.27
C SER A 101 -8.30 12.07 -14.54
N SER A 102 -9.06 11.10 -15.06
CA SER A 102 -10.00 11.33 -16.18
C SER A 102 -11.17 12.27 -15.81
N LYS A 103 -11.70 12.18 -14.59
CA LYS A 103 -12.74 13.12 -14.08
C LYS A 103 -12.23 14.55 -13.87
N LYS A 104 -10.92 14.77 -13.60
CA LYS A 104 -10.32 16.10 -13.50
C LYS A 104 -10.04 16.75 -14.87
N SER A 105 -9.69 15.97 -15.89
CA SER A 105 -9.49 16.50 -17.25
C SER A 105 -10.78 17.01 -17.90
N GLY A 106 -11.96 16.50 -17.50
CA GLY A 106 -13.26 16.93 -18.04
C GLY A 106 -13.87 18.18 -17.41
N ARG A 107 -13.25 18.78 -16.38
CA ARG A 107 -13.80 19.95 -15.66
C ARG A 107 -13.12 21.29 -15.96
N SER A 108 -12.11 21.34 -16.83
CA SER A 108 -11.36 22.58 -17.11
C SER A 108 -11.86 23.39 -18.32
N ASP A 109 -12.86 22.94 -19.08
CA ASP A 109 -13.30 23.63 -20.31
C ASP A 109 -14.62 24.44 -20.19
N SER A 110 -15.30 24.45 -19.04
CA SER A 110 -16.58 25.17 -18.91
C SER A 110 -16.53 26.63 -18.41
N ASP A 111 -15.35 27.21 -18.11
CA ASP A 111 -15.24 28.58 -17.57
C ASP A 111 -14.62 29.62 -18.55
N LYS A 112 -14.66 29.35 -19.85
CA LYS A 112 -14.32 30.36 -20.88
C LYS A 112 -15.42 30.56 -21.91
N GLN A 113 -16.63 30.89 -21.45
CA GLN A 113 -17.64 31.51 -22.31
C GLN A 113 -18.63 32.32 -21.46
N ASN A 114 -18.16 33.44 -20.91
CA ASN A 114 -19.03 34.58 -20.71
C ASN A 114 -18.24 35.87 -20.86
N LYS A 115 -18.25 36.41 -22.08
CA LYS A 115 -17.85 37.77 -22.40
C LYS A 115 -18.79 38.31 -23.47
#